data_AF-A0A6M7WHP7-F1
#
_entry.id   AF-A0A6M7WHP7-F1
#
_cell.length_a   1.000
_cell.length_b   1.000
_cell.length_c   1.000
_cell.angle_alpha   90.00
_cell.angle_beta   90.00
_cell.angle_gamma   90.00
#
_symmetry.space_group_name_H-M   'P 1'
#
loop_
_entity.id
_entity.type
_entity.pdbx_description
1 polymer ?
#
loop_
_entity_poly.entity_id
_entity_poly.type
_entity_poly.pdbx_seq_one_letter_code
_entity_poly.pdbx_strand_id
1 'polypeptide(L)'
;MNCAFRPKAVLMRRDEICSVSQAAYIAKRTEKTIRGWVKRYGIGRQATKGAPIEISRVALLMVLQGELETLEILRNGYRSHPDVLRFIREVGVPE
;
A
#
# COMPACT_ATOMS: atom_id res chain seq x y z
N MET A 1 -25.61 5.18 -11.55
CA MET A 1 -24.17 4.83 -11.67
C MET A 1 -23.47 5.21 -10.38
N ASN A 2 -23.22 4.25 -9.49
CA ASN A 2 -22.45 4.52 -8.28
C ASN A 2 -20.96 4.36 -8.64
N CYS A 3 -20.33 5.42 -9.12
CA CYS A 3 -18.86 5.46 -9.26
C CYS A 3 -18.28 5.51 -7.85
N ALA A 4 -18.18 4.35 -7.19
CA ALA A 4 -17.55 4.25 -5.88
C ALA A 4 -16.12 4.79 -6.00
N PHE A 5 -15.86 5.93 -5.36
CA PHE A 5 -14.55 6.57 -5.31
C PHE A 5 -13.52 5.53 -4.83
N ARG A 6 -12.52 5.25 -5.68
CA ARG A 6 -11.37 4.42 -5.32
C ARG A 6 -10.17 5.34 -5.12
N PRO A 7 -9.53 5.31 -3.94
CA PRO A 7 -8.31 6.07 -3.73
C PRO A 7 -7.27 5.74 -4.80
N LYS A 8 -6.54 6.75 -5.27
CA LYS A 8 -5.36 6.52 -6.12
C LYS A 8 -4.34 5.70 -5.35
N ALA A 9 -3.54 4.92 -6.09
CA ALA A 9 -2.43 4.20 -5.49
C ALA A 9 -1.43 5.19 -4.86
N VAL A 10 -0.85 4.82 -3.72
CA VAL A 10 0.31 5.55 -3.15
C VAL A 10 1.48 5.58 -4.14
N LEU A 11 2.36 6.57 -4.00
CA LEU A 11 3.59 6.65 -4.80
C LEU A 11 4.62 5.62 -4.30
N MET A 12 4.64 4.47 -4.97
CA MET A 12 5.48 3.32 -4.59
C MET A 12 6.91 3.44 -5.13
N ARG A 13 7.89 3.23 -4.25
CA ARG A 13 9.31 3.08 -4.61
C ARG A 13 9.66 1.61 -4.84
N ARG A 14 10.68 1.33 -5.66
CA ARG A 14 11.05 -0.05 -6.03
C ARG A 14 11.38 -0.92 -4.82
N ASP A 15 12.10 -0.37 -3.85
CA ASP A 15 12.62 -1.12 -2.70
C ASP A 15 11.54 -1.55 -1.69
N GLU A 16 10.34 -0.97 -1.78
CA GLU A 16 9.21 -1.32 -0.91
C GLU A 16 8.14 -2.17 -1.61
N ILE A 17 8.31 -2.48 -2.90
CA ILE A 17 7.31 -3.23 -3.66
C ILE A 17 7.42 -4.73 -3.37
N CYS A 18 6.28 -5.36 -3.13
CA CYS A 18 6.15 -6.82 -3.09
C CYS A 18 4.96 -7.31 -3.92
N SER A 19 4.92 -8.63 -4.16
CA SER A 19 3.80 -9.28 -4.85
C SER A 19 2.58 -9.42 -3.93
N VAL A 20 1.41 -9.75 -4.51
CA VAL A 20 0.20 -10.06 -3.73
C VAL A 20 0.40 -11.25 -2.79
N SER A 21 1.12 -12.29 -3.23
CA SER A 21 1.37 -13.48 -2.41
C SER A 21 2.29 -13.16 -1.22
N GLN A 22 3.33 -12.34 -1.43
CA GLN A 22 4.19 -11.85 -0.35
C GLN A 22 3.42 -10.96 0.62
N ALA A 23 2.60 -10.03 0.13
CA ALA A 23 1.76 -9.19 0.96
C ALA A 23 0.76 -10.01 1.80
N ALA A 24 0.14 -11.05 1.20
CA ALA A 24 -0.77 -11.96 1.88
C ALA A 24 -0.05 -12.73 3.01
N TYR A 25 1.15 -13.23 2.75
CA TYR A 25 2.00 -13.89 3.74
C TYR A 25 2.34 -12.95 4.90
N ILE A 26 2.86 -11.75 4.61
CA ILE A 26 3.21 -10.73 5.62
C ILE A 26 2.00 -10.35 6.47
N ALA A 27 0.85 -10.11 5.84
CA ALA A 27 -0.37 -9.68 6.52
C ALA A 27 -1.10 -10.81 7.26
N LYS A 28 -0.70 -12.08 7.06
CA LYS A 28 -1.46 -13.26 7.48
C LYS A 28 -2.92 -13.18 7.00
N ARG A 29 -3.12 -12.84 5.73
CA ARG A 29 -4.44 -12.72 5.06
C ARG A 29 -4.44 -13.47 3.74
N THR A 30 -5.62 -13.68 3.17
CA THR A 30 -5.73 -14.26 1.83
C THR A 30 -5.36 -13.24 0.75
N GLU A 31 -4.90 -13.71 -0.41
CA GLU A 31 -4.70 -12.83 -1.57
C GLU A 31 -5.97 -12.08 -1.97
N LYS A 32 -7.15 -12.72 -1.81
CA LYS A 32 -8.45 -12.09 -2.06
C LYS A 32 -8.64 -10.85 -1.19
N THR A 33 -8.29 -10.95 0.11
CA THR A 33 -8.32 -9.81 1.04
C THR A 33 -7.36 -8.71 0.59
N ILE A 34 -6.11 -9.05 0.26
CA ILE A 34 -5.12 -8.07 -0.22
C ILE A 34 -5.61 -7.34 -1.47
N ARG A 35 -6.15 -8.06 -2.46
CA ARG A 35 -6.73 -7.45 -3.68
C ARG A 35 -7.93 -6.55 -3.36
N GLY A 36 -8.72 -6.90 -2.34
CA GLY A 36 -9.76 -6.05 -1.80
C GLY A 36 -9.21 -4.75 -1.21
N TRP A 37 -8.13 -4.84 -0.42
CA TRP A 37 -7.44 -3.69 0.17
C TRP A 37 -6.80 -2.79 -0.87
N VAL A 38 -6.23 -3.33 -1.94
CA VAL A 38 -5.75 -2.51 -3.07
C VAL A 38 -6.87 -1.63 -3.63
N LYS A 39 -8.06 -2.20 -3.86
CA LYS A 39 -9.21 -1.44 -4.37
C LYS A 39 -9.79 -0.45 -3.37
N ARG A 40 -9.79 -0.81 -2.08
CA ARG A 40 -10.41 -0.04 -1.00
C ARG A 40 -9.53 1.12 -0.53
N TYR A 41 -8.22 0.86 -0.41
CA TYR A 41 -7.27 1.77 0.22
C TYR A 41 -6.18 2.28 -0.72
N GLY A 42 -6.07 1.78 -1.96
CA GLY A 42 -5.02 2.26 -2.88
C GLY A 42 -3.60 1.95 -2.41
N ILE A 43 -3.37 0.80 -1.76
CA ILE A 43 -2.03 0.37 -1.28
C ILE A 43 -1.17 -0.33 -2.35
N GLY A 44 -1.68 -0.45 -3.57
CA GLY A 44 -1.01 -1.13 -4.67
C GLY A 44 -1.50 -0.67 -6.02
N ARG A 45 -0.77 -1.04 -7.08
CA ARG A 45 -1.11 -0.68 -8.46
C ARG A 45 -1.05 -1.89 -9.39
N GLN A 46 -1.77 -1.78 -10.49
CA GLN A 46 -1.68 -2.69 -11.62
C GLN A 46 -1.47 -1.83 -12.87
N ALA A 47 -0.35 -2.00 -13.57
CA ALA A 47 0.00 -1.13 -14.69
C ALA A 47 -1.02 -1.22 -15.84
N THR A 48 -1.43 -2.44 -16.19
CA THR A 48 -2.43 -2.73 -17.21
C THR A 48 -3.27 -3.94 -16.81
N LYS A 49 -4.42 -4.15 -17.46
CA LYS A 49 -5.27 -5.33 -17.21
C LYS A 49 -4.47 -6.61 -17.44
N GLY A 50 -4.40 -7.46 -16.42
CA GLY A 50 -3.69 -8.74 -16.47
C GLY A 50 -2.22 -8.67 -16.02
N ALA A 51 -1.65 -7.47 -15.87
CA ALA A 51 -0.32 -7.32 -15.29
C ALA A 51 -0.29 -7.76 -13.80
N PRO A 52 0.87 -8.15 -13.26
CA PRO A 52 1.01 -8.36 -11.82
C PRO A 52 0.57 -7.13 -11.02
N ILE A 53 -0.05 -7.38 -9.87
CA ILE A 53 -0.36 -6.31 -8.91
C ILE A 53 0.85 -6.16 -7.99
N GLU A 54 1.36 -4.94 -7.93
CA GLU A 54 2.44 -4.51 -7.03
C GLU A 54 1.83 -3.89 -5.77
N ILE A 55 2.38 -4.22 -4.61
CA ILE A 55 1.92 -3.74 -3.29
C ILE A 55 3.04 -2.96 -2.62
N SER A 56 2.73 -1.79 -2.04
CA SER A 56 3.67 -1.10 -1.14
C SER A 56 3.64 -1.78 0.23
N ARG A 57 4.79 -2.31 0.67
CA ARG A 57 4.96 -2.87 2.02
C ARG A 57 4.70 -1.84 3.11
N VAL A 58 5.10 -0.59 2.89
CA VAL A 58 4.87 0.54 3.82
C VAL A 58 3.37 0.82 3.96
N ALA A 59 2.66 0.99 2.84
CA ALA A 59 1.22 1.23 2.87
C ALA A 59 0.43 0.03 3.42
N LEU A 60 0.88 -1.20 3.16
CA LEU A 60 0.31 -2.40 3.74
C LEU A 60 0.39 -2.38 5.27
N LEU A 61 1.55 -2.02 5.84
CA LEU A 61 1.73 -1.93 7.28
C LEU A 61 0.84 -0.84 7.91
N MET A 62 0.69 0.31 7.26
CA MET A 62 -0.25 1.36 7.70
C MET A 62 -1.69 0.84 7.77
N VAL A 63 -2.15 0.11 6.74
CA VAL A 63 -3.50 -0.50 6.76
C VAL A 63 -3.64 -1.55 7.86
N LEU A 64 -2.60 -2.35 8.11
CA LEU A 64 -2.61 -3.35 9.19
C LEU A 64 -2.72 -2.72 10.58
N GLN A 65 -2.13 -1.54 10.78
CA GLN A 65 -2.18 -0.77 12.03
C GLN A 65 -3.39 0.18 12.13
N GLY A 66 -4.23 0.26 11.08
CA GLY A 66 -5.39 1.16 11.05
C GLY A 66 -5.06 2.63 10.80
N GLU A 67 -3.84 2.92 10.35
CA GLU A 67 -3.24 4.26 10.24
C GLU A 67 -3.56 4.89 8.88
N LEU A 68 -4.85 5.12 8.63
CA LEU A 68 -5.35 5.59 7.34
C LEU A 68 -5.03 7.07 7.06
N GLU A 69 -4.91 7.91 8.09
CA GLU A 69 -4.49 9.31 7.93
C GLU A 69 -3.04 9.38 7.45
N THR A 70 -2.14 8.62 8.07
CA THR A 70 -0.74 8.48 7.64
C THR A 70 -0.64 7.94 6.20
N LEU A 71 -1.54 7.03 5.83
CA LEU A 71 -1.63 6.53 4.45
C LEU A 71 -2.01 7.64 3.46
N GLU A 72 -2.89 8.59 3.82
CA GLU A 72 -3.20 9.77 2.99
C GLU A 72 -2.00 10.71 2.85
N ILE A 73 -1.24 10.92 3.93
CA ILE A 73 0.01 11.71 3.89
C ILE A 73 1.00 11.09 2.90
N LEU A 74 1.20 9.77 2.99
CA LEU A 74 2.04 9.02 2.05
C LEU A 74 1.55 9.14 0.60
N ARG A 75 0.23 9.05 0.38
CA ARG A 75 -0.37 9.17 -0.95
C ARG A 75 -0.16 10.54 -1.60
N ASN A 76 -0.18 11.59 -0.78
CA ASN A 76 0.12 12.96 -1.23
C ASN A 76 1.62 13.19 -1.47
N GLY A 77 2.47 12.19 -1.24
CA GLY A 77 3.90 12.24 -1.55
C GLY A 77 4.79 12.75 -0.41
N TYR A 78 4.23 13.04 0.76
CA TYR A 78 4.96 13.56 1.93
C TYR A 78 5.72 12.45 2.68
N ARG A 79 6.69 11.81 2.02
CA ARG A 79 7.45 10.68 2.60
C ARG A 79 8.37 11.06 3.76
N SER A 80 8.81 12.30 3.81
CA SER A 80 9.60 12.85 4.92
C SER A 80 8.78 13.22 6.14
N HIS A 81 7.44 13.05 6.10
CA HIS A 81 6.60 13.30 7.27
C HIS A 81 6.96 12.30 8.40
N PRO A 82 7.10 12.75 9.67
CA PRO A 82 7.53 11.88 10.77
C PRO A 82 6.71 10.58 10.90
N ASP A 83 5.38 10.66 10.75
CA ASP A 83 4.52 9.48 10.83
C ASP A 83 4.78 8.49 9.69
N VAL A 84 5.09 8.97 8.50
CA VAL A 84 5.41 8.10 7.35
C VAL A 84 6.80 7.48 7.52
N LEU A 85 7.79 8.26 7.97
CA LEU A 85 9.16 7.80 8.23
C LEU A 85 9.18 6.65 9.25
N ARG A 86 8.33 6.71 10.28
CA ARG A 86 8.15 5.63 11.26
C ARG A 86 7.88 4.29 10.57
N PHE A 87 6.95 4.25 9.61
CA PHE A 87 6.62 3.03 8.87
C PHE A 87 7.68 2.63 7.85
N ILE A 88 8.34 3.60 7.20
CA ILE A 88 9.45 3.34 6.28
C ILE A 88 10.60 2.61 7.01
N ARG A 89 10.97 3.10 8.20
CA ARG A 89 12.00 2.49 9.06
C ARG A 89 11.62 1.08 9.50
N GLU A 90 10.39 0.90 9.97
CA GLU A 90 9.89 -0.41 10.42
C GLU A 90 9.91 -1.46 9.30
N VAL A 91 9.59 -1.05 8.07
CA VAL A 91 9.63 -1.94 6.90
C VAL A 91 11.07 -2.22 6.43
N GLY A 92 12.03 -1.39 6.84
CA GLY A 92 13.46 -1.53 6.53
C GLY A 92 13.80 -1.13 5.09
N VAL A 93 13.16 -0.08 4.55
CA VAL A 93 13.42 0.44 3.21
C VAL A 93 14.06 1.83 3.26
N PRO A 94 14.78 2.28 2.22
CA PRO A 94 15.38 3.61 2.20
C PRO A 94 14.35 4.75 2.30
N GLU A 95 14.70 5.82 3.05
CA GLU A 95 13.89 7.03 3.28
C GLU A 95 13.70 7.91 2.04
#